data_AF-A0A3B3C1E0-F1
#
_entry.id   AF-A0A3B3C1E0-F1
#
_cell.length_a   1.000
_cell.length_b   1.000
_cell.length_c   1.000
_cell.angle_alpha   90.00
_cell.angle_beta   90.00
_cell.angle_gamma   90.00
#
_symmetry.space_group_name_H-M   'P 1'
#
loop_
_entity.id
_entity.type
_entity.pdbx_description
1 polymer ?
#
loop_
_entity_poly.entity_id
_entity_poly.type
_entity_poly.pdbx_seq_one_letter_code
_entity_poly.pdbx_strand_id
1 'polypeptide(L)'
;MGTNSADGRDGESPVREVEVQPFMIDIYPVTNVQFRDFVRSQKYKSEAETFGWSFVFQDFVSDELKSKVTQTIESAPWWLPIERVFWRQPAGPGSGGKAADCPLRRSGSGPHVEDCKVGLTHGGTSSRSTEPTCGRSATLY
;
A
#
# COMPACT_ATOMS: atom_id res chain seq x y z
N MET A 1 -7.42 -17.57 -15.43
CA MET A 1 -7.02 -16.22 -14.95
C MET A 1 -7.23 -15.23 -16.09
N GLY A 2 -7.64 -13.99 -15.79
CA GLY A 2 -7.95 -12.96 -16.80
C GLY A 2 -9.41 -12.92 -17.23
N THR A 3 -9.75 -12.01 -18.16
CA THR A 3 -11.09 -11.81 -18.74
C THR A 3 -11.03 -11.70 -20.26
N ASN A 4 -12.15 -11.94 -20.94
CA ASN A 4 -12.35 -11.68 -22.38
C ASN A 4 -13.38 -10.57 -22.60
N SER A 5 -13.82 -9.89 -21.54
CA SER A 5 -14.73 -8.76 -21.67
C SER A 5 -14.09 -7.63 -22.47
N ALA A 6 -14.91 -6.95 -23.28
CA ALA A 6 -14.45 -5.87 -24.14
C ALA A 6 -13.95 -4.64 -23.36
N ASP A 7 -14.32 -4.51 -22.09
CA ASP A 7 -13.90 -3.46 -21.17
C ASP A 7 -12.69 -3.84 -20.30
N GLY A 8 -12.07 -5.01 -20.54
CA GLY A 8 -10.85 -5.41 -19.83
C GLY A 8 -9.73 -4.38 -20.01
N ARG A 9 -9.08 -4.01 -18.91
CA ARG A 9 -7.99 -3.02 -18.89
C ARG A 9 -6.70 -3.62 -18.35
N ASP A 10 -5.60 -2.90 -18.46
CA ASP A 10 -4.35 -3.20 -17.74
C ASP A 10 -3.85 -4.66 -17.87
N GLY A 11 -4.02 -5.27 -19.06
CA GLY A 11 -3.58 -6.63 -19.33
C GLY A 11 -4.42 -7.73 -18.67
N GLU A 12 -5.64 -7.41 -18.23
CA GLU A 12 -6.62 -8.40 -17.75
C GLU A 12 -7.01 -9.42 -18.83
N SER A 13 -6.89 -9.03 -20.10
CA SER A 13 -7.17 -9.88 -21.25
C SER A 13 -5.86 -10.41 -21.89
N PRO A 14 -5.90 -11.60 -22.50
CA PRO A 14 -7.02 -12.53 -22.60
C PRO A 14 -7.13 -13.48 -21.39
N VAL A 15 -8.26 -14.21 -21.32
CA VAL A 15 -8.36 -15.38 -20.44
C VAL A 15 -7.28 -16.41 -20.81
N ARG A 16 -6.59 -16.92 -19.78
CA ARG A 16 -5.64 -18.02 -19.90
C ARG A 16 -5.81 -19.05 -18.78
N GLU A 17 -5.55 -20.30 -19.11
CA GLU A 17 -5.44 -21.38 -18.13
C GLU A 17 -4.14 -21.23 -17.33
N VAL A 18 -4.23 -21.41 -16.02
CA VAL A 18 -3.09 -21.31 -15.09
C VAL A 18 -3.25 -22.42 -14.06
N GLU A 19 -2.25 -23.28 -13.96
CA GLU A 19 -2.13 -24.26 -12.89
C GLU A 19 -1.36 -23.65 -11.73
N VAL A 20 -1.85 -23.84 -10.50
CA VAL A 20 -1.18 -23.39 -9.27
C VAL A 20 -0.99 -24.58 -8.36
N GLN A 21 0.17 -24.65 -7.72
CA GLN A 21 0.46 -25.68 -6.71
C GLN A 21 -0.36 -25.41 -5.43
N PRO A 22 -0.54 -26.41 -4.55
CA PRO A 22 -1.18 -26.19 -3.26
C PRO A 22 -0.50 -25.06 -2.47
N PHE A 23 -1.30 -24.15 -1.92
CA PHE A 23 -0.83 -22.99 -1.16
C PHE A 23 -1.80 -22.62 -0.04
N MET A 24 -1.32 -21.79 0.89
CA MET A 24 -2.12 -21.20 1.95
C MET A 24 -2.34 -19.71 1.68
N ILE A 25 -3.52 -19.21 2.04
CA ILE A 25 -3.86 -17.79 1.95
C ILE A 25 -4.57 -17.37 3.23
N ASP A 26 -4.24 -16.17 3.72
CA ASP A 26 -4.90 -15.63 4.91
C ASP A 26 -6.36 -15.30 4.61
N ILE A 27 -7.22 -15.55 5.60
CA ILE A 27 -8.66 -15.25 5.53
C ILE A 27 -8.90 -13.73 5.61
N TYR A 28 -7.99 -13.01 6.26
CA TYR A 28 -8.11 -11.57 6.51
C TYR A 28 -6.86 -10.83 6.03
N PRO A 29 -7.01 -9.58 5.54
CA PRO A 29 -5.89 -8.69 5.33
C PRO A 29 -5.10 -8.46 6.62
N VAL A 30 -3.81 -8.12 6.47
CA VAL A 30 -2.95 -7.78 7.60
C VAL A 30 -3.51 -6.57 8.33
N THR A 31 -3.73 -6.71 9.64
CA THR A 31 -4.28 -5.62 10.46
C THR A 31 -3.19 -4.68 10.96
N ASN A 32 -3.59 -3.47 11.37
CA ASN A 32 -2.69 -2.51 12.04
C ASN A 32 -2.05 -3.08 13.31
N VAL A 33 -2.73 -3.99 14.01
CA VAL A 33 -2.20 -4.66 15.20
C VAL A 33 -1.07 -5.61 14.80
N GLN A 34 -1.30 -6.47 13.79
CA GLN A 34 -0.29 -7.40 13.28
C GLN A 34 0.93 -6.65 12.73
N PHE A 35 0.70 -5.59 11.94
CA PHE A 35 1.79 -4.79 11.39
C PHE A 35 2.59 -4.06 12.48
N ARG A 36 1.92 -3.54 13.52
CA ARG A 36 2.59 -2.95 14.68
C ARG A 36 3.50 -3.95 15.38
N ASP A 37 3.04 -5.18 15.55
CA ASP A 37 3.80 -6.21 16.26
C ASP A 37 5.03 -6.63 15.41
N PHE A 38 4.88 -6.71 14.09
CA PHE A 38 5.99 -6.86 13.14
C PHE A 38 7.03 -5.74 13.24
N VAL A 39 6.58 -4.48 13.20
CA VAL A 39 7.48 -3.30 13.33
C VAL A 39 8.24 -3.34 14.65
N ARG A 40 7.58 -3.74 15.75
CA ARG A 40 8.22 -3.85 17.07
C ARG A 40 9.28 -4.95 17.13
N SER A 41 9.04 -6.10 16.50
CA SER A 41 9.99 -7.21 16.48
C SER A 41 11.17 -6.96 15.56
N GLN A 42 10.92 -6.45 14.35
CA GLN A 42 11.95 -6.31 13.30
C GLN A 42 12.62 -4.93 13.31
N LYS A 43 12.14 -3.98 14.12
CA LYS A 43 12.54 -2.56 14.09
C LYS A 43 12.43 -1.97 12.68
N TYR A 44 11.42 -2.43 11.94
CA TYR A 44 11.19 -2.01 10.56
C TYR A 44 10.72 -0.56 10.50
N LYS A 45 11.19 0.17 9.49
CA LYS A 45 10.78 1.52 9.16
C LYS A 45 10.19 1.50 7.75
N SER A 46 8.97 1.99 7.57
CA SER A 46 8.34 1.99 6.26
C SER A 46 8.99 3.00 5.32
N GLU A 47 8.76 2.82 4.02
CA GLU A 47 9.21 3.79 3.02
C GLU A 47 8.57 5.16 3.25
N ALA A 48 7.27 5.22 3.58
CA ALA A 48 6.60 6.48 3.93
C ALA A 48 7.24 7.19 5.14
N GLU A 49 7.72 6.44 6.14
CA GLU A 49 8.47 7.00 7.27
C GLU A 49 9.89 7.46 6.87
N THR A 50 10.45 6.91 5.79
CA THR A 50 11.79 7.25 5.29
C THR A 50 11.75 8.45 4.36
N PHE A 51 10.80 8.49 3.43
CA PHE A 51 10.52 9.64 2.57
C PHE A 51 9.90 10.80 3.33
N GLY A 52 9.16 10.52 4.41
CA GLY A 52 8.52 11.53 5.26
C GLY A 52 7.18 12.03 4.74
N TRP A 53 6.60 11.39 3.72
CA TRP A 53 5.29 11.72 3.15
C TRP A 53 4.63 10.48 2.53
N SER A 54 3.32 10.56 2.30
CA SER A 54 2.55 9.56 1.56
C SER A 54 1.31 10.22 0.95
N PHE A 55 0.63 9.51 0.03
CA PHE A 55 -0.63 9.97 -0.52
C PHE A 55 -1.80 9.71 0.43
N VAL A 56 -2.69 10.69 0.55
CA VAL A 56 -3.96 10.61 1.29
C VAL A 56 -5.09 11.05 0.37
N PHE A 57 -6.21 10.35 0.43
CA PHE A 57 -7.40 10.75 -0.30
C PHE A 57 -7.95 12.06 0.28
N GLN A 58 -8.25 13.02 -0.60
CA GLN A 58 -8.60 14.40 -0.23
C GLN A 58 -9.68 14.52 0.86
N ASP A 59 -10.68 13.64 0.89
CA ASP A 59 -11.80 13.73 1.84
C ASP A 59 -11.38 13.41 3.29
N PHE A 60 -10.26 12.74 3.49
CA PHE A 60 -9.70 12.46 4.81
C PHE A 60 -8.71 13.51 5.29
N VAL A 61 -8.38 14.49 4.44
CA VAL A 61 -7.43 15.56 4.75
C VAL A 61 -8.21 16.77 5.26
N SER A 62 -7.75 17.38 6.36
CA SER A 62 -8.33 18.64 6.84
C SER A 62 -8.11 19.77 5.83
N ASP A 63 -9.02 20.74 5.78
CA ASP A 63 -8.90 21.86 4.83
C ASP A 63 -7.63 22.69 5.06
N GLU A 64 -7.15 22.74 6.31
CA GLU A 64 -5.86 23.35 6.66
C GLU A 64 -4.69 22.65 5.94
N LEU A 65 -4.68 21.32 5.92
CA LEU A 65 -3.64 20.55 5.25
C LEU A 65 -3.78 20.62 3.72
N LYS A 66 -5.01 20.59 3.19
CA LYS A 66 -5.27 20.76 1.74
C LYS A 66 -4.69 22.08 1.21
N SER A 67 -4.80 23.16 1.99
CA SER A 67 -4.30 24.48 1.59
C SER A 67 -2.78 24.54 1.43
N LYS A 68 -2.05 23.59 2.04
CA LYS A 68 -0.58 23.50 2.01
C LYS A 68 -0.08 22.58 0.88
N VAL A 69 -0.97 21.87 0.18
CA VAL A 69 -0.60 20.96 -0.91
C VAL A 69 -0.32 21.78 -2.17
N THR A 70 0.92 21.70 -2.65
CA THR A 70 1.38 22.44 -3.85
C THR A 70 1.41 21.59 -5.11
N GLN A 71 1.38 20.26 -4.97
CA GLN A 71 1.51 19.31 -6.07
C GLN A 71 0.38 18.29 -6.00
N THR A 72 -0.27 18.04 -7.13
CA THR A 72 -1.28 16.97 -7.29
C THR A 72 -0.95 16.17 -8.54
N ILE A 73 -1.40 14.92 -8.57
CA ILE A 73 -1.23 14.06 -9.74
C ILE A 73 -2.31 14.46 -10.76
N GLU A 74 -1.92 14.91 -11.96
CA GLU A 74 -2.88 15.37 -12.98
C GLU A 74 -3.91 14.29 -13.34
N SER A 75 -3.50 13.02 -13.42
CA SER A 75 -4.38 11.89 -13.71
C SER A 75 -5.25 11.46 -12.52
N ALA A 76 -4.94 11.92 -11.30
CA ALA A 76 -5.64 11.54 -10.08
C ALA A 76 -5.57 12.66 -9.01
N PRO A 77 -6.23 13.81 -9.24
CA PRO A 77 -6.12 14.99 -8.38
C PRO A 77 -6.67 14.80 -6.96
N TRP A 78 -7.46 13.74 -6.73
CA TRP A 78 -8.02 13.37 -5.42
C TRP A 78 -6.99 12.75 -4.47
N TRP A 79 -5.78 12.42 -4.94
CA TRP A 79 -4.67 11.96 -4.12
C TRP A 79 -3.71 13.11 -3.80
N LEU A 80 -3.65 13.47 -2.53
CA LEU A 80 -2.83 14.58 -2.05
C LEU A 80 -1.54 14.05 -1.41
N PRO A 81 -0.35 14.54 -1.82
CA PRO A 81 0.89 14.24 -1.11
C PRO A 81 0.89 15.02 0.21
N ILE A 82 0.82 14.30 1.32
CA ILE A 82 0.79 14.89 2.66
C ILE A 82 2.01 14.42 3.45
N GLU A 83 2.71 15.39 4.03
CA GLU A 83 3.85 15.13 4.89
C GLU A 83 3.45 14.41 6.17
N ARG A 84 4.38 13.60 6.69
CA ARG A 84 4.25 12.86 7.93
C ARG A 84 3.02 11.95 7.95
N VAL A 85 2.65 11.39 6.81
CA VAL A 85 1.65 10.31 6.72
C VAL A 85 2.36 8.98 6.67
N PHE A 86 1.93 8.06 7.54
CA PHE A 86 2.36 6.66 7.52
C PHE A 86 1.33 5.81 8.26
N TRP A 87 1.53 4.50 8.31
CA TRP A 87 0.58 3.51 8.84
C TRP A 87 -0.02 3.83 10.23
N ARG A 88 0.68 4.56 11.12
CA ARG A 88 0.15 4.97 12.44
C ARG A 88 -0.68 6.25 12.41
N GLN A 89 -0.58 7.03 11.34
CA GLN A 89 -1.28 8.30 11.13
C GLN A 89 -1.70 8.43 9.65
N PRO A 90 -2.70 7.62 9.23
CA PRO A 90 -3.04 7.44 7.81
C PRO A 90 -3.65 8.69 7.15
N ALA A 91 -4.21 9.61 7.94
CA ALA A 91 -4.78 10.87 7.46
C ALA A 91 -3.90 12.10 7.81
N GLY A 92 -2.65 11.87 8.21
CA GLY A 92 -1.68 12.92 8.54
C GLY A 92 -1.55 13.20 10.03
N PRO A 93 -0.77 14.24 10.39
CA PRO A 93 -0.43 14.55 11.77
C PRO A 93 -1.65 14.63 12.69
N GLY A 94 -1.66 13.80 13.75
CA GLY A 94 -2.75 13.80 14.75
C GLY A 94 -3.91 12.84 14.45
N SER A 95 -3.93 12.17 13.29
CA SER A 95 -4.96 11.17 12.95
C SER A 95 -4.76 9.80 13.64
N GLY A 96 -3.63 9.60 14.31
CA GLY A 96 -3.27 8.34 14.96
C GLY A 96 -3.94 8.13 16.32
N GLY A 97 -5.12 7.54 16.34
CA GLY A 97 -5.80 7.01 17.54
C GLY A 97 -5.67 5.49 17.67
N LYS A 98 -5.97 4.92 18.85
CA LYS A 98 -5.86 3.47 19.14
C LYS A 98 -6.37 2.68 17.95
N ALA A 99 -5.55 1.73 17.47
CA ALA A 99 -5.87 0.81 16.38
C ALA A 99 -7.24 0.18 16.65
N ALA A 100 -8.30 0.83 16.15
CA ALA A 100 -9.60 0.24 16.13
C ALA A 100 -9.47 -0.87 15.09
N ASP A 101 -9.72 -2.10 15.53
CA ASP A 101 -10.02 -3.20 14.63
C ASP A 101 -11.16 -2.73 13.73
N CYS A 102 -10.80 -2.18 12.58
CA CYS A 102 -11.72 -1.97 11.48
C CYS A 102 -11.53 -3.18 10.56
N PRO A 103 -12.40 -4.22 10.66
CA PRO A 103 -12.66 -5.01 9.47
C PRO A 103 -13.29 -4.07 8.45
N LEU A 104 -12.75 -4.06 7.23
CA LEU A 104 -13.27 -3.29 6.09
C LEU A 104 -14.81 -3.38 6.07
N ARG A 105 -15.46 -2.25 6.36
CA ARG A 105 -16.91 -2.18 6.54
C ARG A 105 -17.62 -2.48 5.22
N ARG A 106 -18.34 -3.60 5.16
CA ARG A 106 -19.35 -3.88 4.12
C ARG A 106 -20.55 -2.95 4.31
N SER A 107 -20.70 -1.95 3.44
CA SER A 107 -22.02 -1.47 2.97
C SER A 107 -21.87 -0.48 1.80
N GLY A 108 -22.32 -0.90 0.62
CA GLY A 108 -22.94 -0.08 -0.43
C GLY A 108 -22.13 1.09 -1.02
N SER A 109 -21.66 0.92 -2.25
CA SER A 109 -21.40 1.98 -3.25
C SER A 109 -20.88 3.32 -2.69
N GLY A 110 -19.59 3.37 -2.38
CA GLY A 110 -18.86 4.56 -1.95
C GLY A 110 -17.38 4.19 -1.77
N PRO A 111 -16.43 5.12 -2.00
CA PRO A 111 -15.08 4.77 -2.44
C PRO A 111 -14.39 3.90 -1.38
N HIS A 112 -13.87 2.79 -1.89
CA HIS A 112 -12.96 1.92 -1.17
C HIS A 112 -11.91 2.79 -0.49
N VAL A 113 -11.84 2.71 0.84
CA VAL A 113 -10.56 2.86 1.52
C VAL A 113 -9.77 1.63 1.08
N GLU A 114 -9.27 1.69 -0.15
CA GLU A 114 -8.08 0.95 -0.48
C GLU A 114 -7.10 1.40 0.59
N ASP A 115 -6.61 0.42 1.34
CA ASP A 115 -5.49 0.59 2.26
C ASP A 115 -4.55 1.62 1.64
N CYS A 116 -3.97 2.50 2.47
CA CYS A 116 -2.74 3.17 2.10
C CYS A 116 -1.81 2.08 1.57
N LYS A 117 -1.85 1.88 0.26
CA LYS A 117 -0.94 1.08 -0.52
C LYS A 117 0.29 1.94 -0.39
N VAL A 118 1.06 1.69 0.67
CA VAL A 118 2.42 2.18 0.79
C VAL A 118 3.03 1.73 -0.52
N GLY A 119 3.18 2.71 -1.41
CA GLY A 119 3.42 2.46 -2.81
C GLY A 119 4.80 1.85 -2.93
N LEU A 120 4.86 0.52 -2.98
CA LEU A 120 5.94 -0.19 -3.65
C LEU A 120 5.79 0.07 -5.16
N THR A 121 5.99 1.31 -5.59
CA THR A 121 6.27 1.62 -6.99
C THR A 121 7.77 1.46 -7.16
N HIS A 122 8.19 0.26 -7.56
CA HIS A 122 9.47 0.12 -8.26
C HIS A 122 9.39 0.95 -9.54
N GLY A 123 9.91 2.18 -9.48
CA GLY A 123 10.22 2.98 -10.66
C GLY A 123 11.34 2.29 -11.42
N GLY A 124 10.98 1.43 -12.37
CA GLY A 124 11.91 0.86 -13.32
C GLY A 124 12.36 1.91 -14.32
N THR A 125 13.50 2.53 -14.08
CA THR A 125 14.34 3.11 -15.13
C THR A 125 15.64 2.33 -15.23
N SER A 126 15.80 1.68 -16.38
CA SER A 126 16.98 0.97 -16.85
C SER A 126 18.28 1.73 -16.59
N SER A 127 19.19 1.13 -15.81
CA SER A 127 20.64 1.11 -16.12
C SER A 127 21.37 0.10 -15.23
N ARG A 128 22.36 -0.59 -15.83
CA ARG A 128 23.26 -1.57 -15.20
C ARG A 128 23.93 -1.01 -13.94
N SER A 129 23.97 -1.78 -12.85
CA SER A 129 25.20 -2.40 -12.30
C SER A 129 25.04 -2.86 -10.84
N THR A 130 25.63 -4.02 -10.58
CA THR A 130 26.05 -4.60 -9.28
C THR A 130 24.99 -5.02 -8.26
N GLU A 131 24.76 -6.34 -8.24
CA GLU A 131 24.25 -7.12 -7.11
C GLU A 131 25.13 -6.93 -5.85
N PRO A 132 24.54 -7.02 -4.65
CA PRO A 132 25.17 -7.74 -3.56
C PRO A 132 24.37 -9.01 -3.29
N THR A 133 24.93 -10.13 -3.74
CA THR A 133 24.60 -11.48 -3.31
C THR A 133 24.86 -11.61 -1.81
N CYS A 134 23.81 -11.71 -1.00
CA CYS A 134 23.92 -12.29 0.34
C CYS A 134 23.34 -13.71 0.31
N GLY A 135 24.13 -14.63 -0.26
CA GLY A 135 23.96 -16.05 -0.02
C GLY A 135 24.78 -16.48 1.19
N ARG A 136 24.15 -17.23 2.10
CA ARG A 136 24.67 -18.36 2.92
C ARG A 136 23.55 -18.73 3.91
N SER A 137 22.78 -19.79 3.66
CA SER A 137 23.10 -21.22 3.82
C SER A 137 23.25 -21.68 5.28
N ALA A 138 22.69 -22.88 5.53
CA ALA A 138 22.85 -23.81 6.67
C ALA A 138 21.78 -23.67 7.79
N THR A 139 21.06 -24.70 8.26
CA THR A 139 21.27 -26.16 8.24
C THR A 139 19.97 -26.93 8.52
N LEU A 140 19.86 -28.10 7.88
CA LEU A 140 19.09 -29.34 8.18
C LEU A 140 18.40 -29.47 9.54
N TYR A 141 17.14 -29.93 9.54
CA TYR A 141 16.75 -31.34 9.81
C TYR A 141 15.47 -31.68 9.05
#